data_AF-A0A2M7V1D8-F1
#
_entry.id   AF-A0A2M7V1D8-F1
#
_cell.length_a   1.000
_cell.length_b   1.000
_cell.length_c   1.000
_cell.angle_alpha   90.00
_cell.angle_beta   90.00
_cell.angle_gamma   90.00
#
_symmetry.space_group_name_H-M   'P 1'
#
loop_
_entity.id
_entity.type
_entity.pdbx_description
1 polymer ?
#
loop_
_entity_poly.entity_id
_entity_poly.type
_entity_poly.pdbx_seq_one_letter_code
_entity_poly.pdbx_strand_id
1 'polypeptide(L)'
;FVKFIRALNYKGELRTHNNFDLLVASSLTSKVLTIADFLENKEATVDLYKKFRIQGKDFPTFMDANFTVADILLPSILKKKERILVFVGIEECYFPKLANIVLRRFNQHYPNQFTPRNTLVSSVFGHLVEGLNGFPKMSKSIPESSINLDDSKDDLKRKILKCDPKDEKIILQMINLVSDWDLEKINAANKAFKEGGATWIKFKKDYLNYFMKLKNIWETTANLKYKFKINSLFRQKYG
;
A
#
# COMPACT_ATOMS: atom_id res chain seq x y z
N PHE A 1 6.73 6.72 9.00
CA PHE A 1 6.43 6.32 7.61
C PHE A 1 7.21 7.12 6.56
N VAL A 2 7.01 8.44 6.37
CA VAL A 2 7.76 9.23 5.35
C VAL A 2 9.29 9.08 5.46
N LYS A 3 9.84 9.22 6.68
CA LYS A 3 11.27 9.04 6.94
C LYS A 3 11.77 7.62 6.60
N PHE A 4 10.94 6.61 6.84
CA PHE A 4 11.26 5.22 6.51
C PHE A 4 11.37 5.04 5.00
N ILE A 5 10.36 5.49 4.22
CA ILE A 5 10.41 5.40 2.75
C ILE A 5 11.61 6.17 2.17
N ARG A 6 11.95 7.34 2.75
CA ARG A 6 13.16 8.09 2.35
C ARG A 6 14.44 7.32 2.65
N ALA A 7 14.53 6.64 3.79
CA ALA A 7 15.67 5.81 4.14
C ALA A 7 15.82 4.59 3.22
N LEU A 8 14.74 4.15 2.57
CA LEU A 8 14.76 3.19 1.46
C LEU A 8 15.17 3.82 0.11
N ASN A 9 15.73 5.03 0.11
CA ASN A 9 16.23 5.76 -1.06
C ASN A 9 15.16 6.14 -2.11
N TYR A 10 13.89 6.21 -1.73
CA TYR A 10 12.85 6.73 -2.62
C TYR A 10 13.04 8.24 -2.83
N LYS A 11 13.19 8.66 -4.09
CA LYS A 11 13.45 10.06 -4.49
C LYS A 11 12.20 10.82 -4.97
N GLY A 12 11.06 10.15 -5.11
CA GLY A 12 9.82 10.77 -5.58
C GLY A 12 9.16 11.68 -4.54
N GLU A 13 8.03 12.29 -4.88
CA GLU A 13 7.28 13.11 -3.91
C GLU A 13 6.58 12.21 -2.88
N LEU A 14 6.65 12.58 -1.59
CA LEU A 14 5.93 11.88 -0.52
C LEU A 14 5.04 12.88 0.19
N ARG A 15 3.77 12.51 0.32
CA ARG A 15 2.76 13.32 0.99
C ARG A 15 1.92 12.45 1.93
N THR A 16 1.25 13.11 2.87
CA THR A 16 0.26 12.49 3.75
C THR A 16 -1.08 13.13 3.47
N HIS A 17 -2.17 12.63 4.06
CA HIS A 17 -3.48 13.26 3.96
C HIS A 17 -3.52 14.69 4.55
N ASN A 18 -2.48 15.10 5.29
CA ASN A 18 -2.26 16.48 5.66
C ASN A 18 -1.49 17.23 4.55
N ASN A 19 -2.13 17.39 3.39
CA ASN A 19 -1.62 18.16 2.27
C ASN A 19 -2.75 19.02 1.69
N PHE A 20 -2.52 20.33 1.54
CA PHE A 20 -3.55 21.28 1.13
C PHE A 20 -3.99 21.05 -0.32
N ASP A 21 -3.06 20.84 -1.24
CA ASP A 21 -3.40 20.58 -2.64
C ASP A 21 -4.25 19.32 -2.78
N LEU A 22 -3.94 18.30 -1.98
CA LEU A 22 -4.71 17.07 -1.91
C LEU A 22 -6.11 17.28 -1.33
N LEU A 23 -6.27 18.15 -0.32
CA LEU A 23 -7.57 18.55 0.21
C LEU A 23 -8.41 19.30 -0.85
N VAL A 24 -7.78 20.21 -1.60
CA VAL A 24 -8.46 20.91 -2.71
C VAL A 24 -8.84 19.92 -3.79
N ALA A 25 -7.93 19.04 -4.21
CA ALA A 25 -8.23 18.01 -5.19
C ALA A 25 -9.36 17.09 -4.75
N SER A 26 -9.40 16.68 -3.47
CA SER A 26 -10.48 15.84 -2.94
C SER A 26 -11.83 16.55 -2.90
N SER A 27 -11.84 17.87 -2.71
CA SER A 27 -13.03 18.70 -2.90
C SER A 27 -13.48 18.80 -4.36
N LEU A 28 -12.57 18.68 -5.34
CA LEU A 28 -12.94 18.67 -6.76
C LEU A 28 -13.53 17.31 -7.15
N THR A 29 -12.87 16.22 -6.76
CA THR A 29 -13.32 14.85 -7.07
C THR A 29 -14.66 14.54 -6.41
N SER A 30 -14.93 15.07 -5.21
CA SER A 30 -16.22 14.89 -4.53
C SER A 30 -17.41 15.50 -5.27
N LYS A 31 -17.20 16.46 -6.20
CA LYS A 31 -18.27 17.04 -7.02
C LYS A 31 -18.92 16.04 -7.98
N VAL A 32 -18.24 14.92 -8.27
CA VAL A 32 -18.70 13.95 -9.27
C VAL A 32 -18.75 12.52 -8.74
N LEU A 33 -18.24 12.27 -7.52
CA LEU A 33 -18.36 10.97 -6.86
C LEU A 33 -19.63 10.90 -6.03
N THR A 34 -20.25 9.73 -6.01
CA THR A 34 -21.47 9.42 -5.30
C THR A 34 -21.22 8.28 -4.31
N ILE A 35 -22.15 8.07 -3.37
CA ILE A 35 -22.11 6.93 -2.47
C ILE A 35 -22.12 5.60 -3.25
N ALA A 36 -22.90 5.52 -4.34
CA ALA A 36 -22.98 4.33 -5.18
C ALA A 36 -21.61 3.95 -5.76
N ASP A 37 -20.80 4.93 -6.19
CA ASP A 37 -19.46 4.65 -6.71
C ASP A 37 -18.59 3.95 -5.67
N PHE A 38 -18.60 4.39 -4.41
CA PHE A 38 -17.85 3.72 -3.35
C PHE A 38 -18.45 2.35 -2.99
N LEU A 39 -19.76 2.20 -3.10
CA LEU A 39 -20.42 0.94 -2.79
C LEU A 39 -20.16 -0.16 -3.84
N GLU A 40 -20.04 0.23 -5.10
CA GLU A 40 -19.76 -0.65 -6.25
C GLU A 40 -18.26 -0.95 -6.43
N ASN A 41 -17.40 -0.10 -5.87
CA ASN A 41 -15.94 -0.18 -6.04
C ASN A 41 -15.28 -0.36 -4.66
N LYS A 42 -15.37 -1.58 -4.15
CA LYS A 42 -14.80 -1.98 -2.85
C LYS A 42 -13.59 -2.89 -3.02
N GLU A 43 -12.76 -2.93 -1.99
CA GLU A 43 -11.69 -3.92 -1.87
C GLU A 43 -12.27 -5.34 -1.92
N ALA A 44 -11.60 -6.24 -2.65
CA ALA A 44 -12.04 -7.63 -2.81
C ALA A 44 -12.21 -8.39 -1.48
N THR A 45 -11.49 -7.98 -0.42
CA THR A 45 -11.53 -8.63 0.90
C THR A 45 -12.50 -7.99 1.90
N VAL A 46 -13.37 -7.08 1.47
CA VAL A 46 -14.33 -6.39 2.37
C VAL A 46 -15.16 -7.37 3.20
N ASP A 47 -15.62 -8.48 2.63
CA ASP A 47 -16.48 -9.43 3.34
C ASP A 47 -15.74 -10.23 4.41
N LEU A 48 -14.43 -10.46 4.22
CA LEU A 48 -13.56 -11.02 5.26
C LEU A 48 -13.48 -10.06 6.46
N TYR A 49 -13.27 -8.77 6.22
CA TYR A 49 -13.20 -7.77 7.28
C TYR A 49 -14.53 -7.58 8.02
N LYS A 50 -15.66 -7.68 7.33
CA LYS A 50 -16.99 -7.74 7.96
C LYS A 50 -17.12 -8.94 8.89
N LYS A 51 -16.70 -10.12 8.42
CA LYS A 51 -16.77 -11.36 9.21
C LYS A 51 -15.98 -11.25 10.52
N PHE A 52 -14.83 -10.59 10.49
CA PHE A 52 -14.01 -10.33 11.68
C PHE A 52 -14.44 -9.10 12.50
N ARG A 53 -15.48 -8.37 12.09
CA ARG A 53 -15.93 -7.10 12.71
C ARG A 53 -14.84 -6.03 12.78
N ILE A 54 -13.93 -6.01 11.80
CA ILE A 54 -12.80 -5.07 11.72
C ILE A 54 -13.14 -3.88 10.81
N GLN A 55 -14.28 -3.89 10.11
CA GLN A 55 -14.64 -2.84 9.17
C GLN A 55 -14.84 -1.48 9.86
N GLY A 56 -14.25 -0.43 9.29
CA GLY A 56 -14.46 0.95 9.72
C GLY A 56 -15.89 1.44 9.44
N LYS A 57 -16.18 2.67 9.89
CA LYS A 57 -17.46 3.34 9.58
C LYS A 57 -17.49 3.77 8.12
N ASP A 58 -18.69 3.84 7.52
CA ASP A 58 -18.87 4.16 6.09
C ASP A 58 -18.27 5.52 5.70
N PHE A 59 -18.63 6.60 6.41
CA PHE A 59 -18.18 7.95 6.04
C PHE A 59 -16.65 8.12 6.05
N PRO A 60 -15.91 7.75 7.11
CA PRO A 60 -14.45 7.77 7.08
C PRO A 60 -13.84 6.93 5.94
N THR A 61 -14.47 5.79 5.61
CA THR A 61 -14.00 4.92 4.52
C THR A 61 -14.17 5.60 3.16
N PHE A 62 -15.31 6.25 2.91
CA PHE A 62 -15.54 6.97 1.66
C PHE A 62 -14.63 8.20 1.53
N MET A 63 -14.40 8.91 2.64
CA MET A 63 -13.46 10.03 2.66
C MET A 63 -12.04 9.57 2.34
N ASP A 64 -11.57 8.50 2.97
CA ASP A 64 -10.25 7.93 2.71
C ASP A 64 -10.09 7.52 1.24
N ALA A 65 -11.10 6.84 0.69
CA ALA A 65 -11.10 6.46 -0.72
C ALA A 65 -11.08 7.68 -1.66
N ASN A 66 -11.83 8.74 -1.34
CA ASN A 66 -11.80 9.98 -2.11
C ASN A 66 -10.42 10.66 -2.05
N PHE A 67 -9.76 10.65 -0.90
CA PHE A 67 -8.39 11.16 -0.76
C PHE A 67 -7.41 10.37 -1.61
N THR A 68 -7.50 9.05 -1.64
CA THR A 68 -6.66 8.20 -2.52
C THR A 68 -6.89 8.50 -3.99
N VAL A 69 -8.16 8.62 -4.42
CA VAL A 69 -8.51 8.97 -5.81
C VAL A 69 -8.00 10.37 -6.18
N ALA A 70 -8.13 11.33 -5.29
CA ALA A 70 -7.61 12.69 -5.47
C ALA A 70 -6.08 12.69 -5.60
N ASP A 71 -5.37 11.87 -4.82
CA ASP A 71 -3.91 11.77 -4.89
C ASP A 71 -3.43 11.20 -6.22
N ILE A 72 -4.12 10.17 -6.74
CA ILE A 72 -3.89 9.61 -8.08
C ILE A 72 -4.03 10.69 -9.15
N LEU A 73 -5.07 11.53 -9.05
CA LEU A 73 -5.38 12.55 -10.05
C LEU A 73 -4.63 13.86 -9.87
N LEU A 74 -3.98 14.08 -8.72
CA LEU A 74 -3.29 15.32 -8.37
C LEU A 74 -2.26 15.76 -9.44
N PRO A 75 -1.43 14.86 -10.03
CA PRO A 75 -0.53 15.25 -11.12
C PRO A 75 -1.26 15.79 -12.36
N SER A 76 -2.46 15.29 -12.66
CA SER A 76 -3.26 15.79 -13.77
C SER A 76 -3.90 17.13 -13.44
N ILE A 77 -4.45 17.27 -12.22
CA ILE A 77 -5.12 18.49 -11.77
C ILE A 77 -4.13 19.67 -11.72
N LEU A 78 -2.97 19.49 -11.07
CA LEU A 78 -2.00 20.56 -10.86
C LEU A 78 -1.06 20.78 -12.05
N LYS A 79 -0.56 19.69 -12.64
CA LYS A 79 0.54 19.73 -13.61
C LYS A 79 0.10 19.32 -15.02
N LYS A 80 -1.22 19.18 -15.24
CA LYS A 80 -1.83 18.83 -16.53
C LYS A 80 -1.21 17.58 -17.18
N LYS A 81 -0.79 16.61 -16.35
CA LYS A 81 -0.29 15.31 -16.82
C LYS A 81 -1.45 14.50 -17.39
N GLU A 82 -1.26 13.95 -18.59
CA GLU A 82 -2.30 13.18 -19.29
C GLU A 82 -2.18 11.67 -19.08
N ARG A 83 -1.06 11.19 -18.56
CA ARG A 83 -0.81 9.76 -18.34
C ARG A 83 -0.36 9.57 -16.90
N ILE A 84 -1.12 8.79 -16.16
CA ILE A 84 -0.83 8.44 -14.78
C ILE A 84 -0.74 6.92 -14.71
N LEU A 85 0.38 6.42 -14.20
CA LEU A 85 0.59 5.00 -13.91
C LEU A 85 0.56 4.80 -12.40
N VAL A 86 -0.32 3.92 -11.94
CA VAL A 86 -0.53 3.63 -10.52
C VAL A 86 -0.05 2.22 -10.20
N PHE A 87 0.81 2.08 -9.20
CA PHE A 87 1.20 0.77 -8.66
C PHE A 87 0.34 0.48 -7.43
N VAL A 88 -0.46 -0.58 -7.48
CA VAL A 88 -1.39 -0.96 -6.39
C VAL A 88 -1.42 -2.47 -6.19
N GLY A 89 -1.80 -2.92 -5.00
CA GLY A 89 -2.18 -4.31 -4.78
C GLY A 89 -3.38 -4.68 -5.66
N ILE A 90 -3.48 -5.94 -6.05
CA ILE A 90 -4.61 -6.41 -6.89
C ILE A 90 -5.96 -6.19 -6.19
N GLU A 91 -5.99 -6.27 -4.86
CA GLU A 91 -7.17 -6.01 -4.02
C GLU A 91 -7.61 -4.53 -4.03
N GLU A 92 -6.71 -3.62 -4.42
CA GLU A 92 -6.93 -2.17 -4.49
C GLU A 92 -7.16 -1.68 -5.93
N CYS A 93 -7.39 -2.58 -6.89
CA CYS A 93 -7.63 -2.25 -8.30
C CYS A 93 -8.81 -1.30 -8.56
N TYR A 94 -9.70 -1.16 -7.57
CA TYR A 94 -10.84 -0.27 -7.64
C TYR A 94 -10.46 1.22 -7.57
N PHE A 95 -9.30 1.60 -7.02
CA PHE A 95 -8.86 3.01 -6.98
C PHE A 95 -8.56 3.59 -8.37
N PRO A 96 -7.74 2.96 -9.23
CA PRO A 96 -7.59 3.37 -10.62
C PRO A 96 -8.93 3.44 -11.38
N LYS A 97 -9.86 2.52 -11.09
CA LYS A 97 -11.20 2.52 -11.70
C LYS A 97 -12.02 3.74 -11.28
N LEU A 98 -12.06 4.06 -9.97
CA LEU A 98 -12.70 5.27 -9.45
C LEU A 98 -12.07 6.54 -10.04
N ALA A 99 -10.74 6.60 -10.17
CA ALA A 99 -10.05 7.73 -10.78
C ALA A 99 -10.48 7.95 -12.24
N ASN A 100 -10.64 6.87 -13.04
CA ASN A 100 -11.16 6.97 -14.40
C ASN A 100 -12.65 7.38 -14.45
N ILE A 101 -13.47 6.97 -13.47
CA ILE A 101 -14.86 7.45 -13.34
C ILE A 101 -14.89 8.97 -13.12
N VAL A 102 -14.03 9.48 -12.24
CA VAL A 102 -13.88 10.92 -12.01
C VAL A 102 -13.47 11.65 -13.28
N LEU A 103 -12.44 11.18 -14.00
CA LEU A 103 -11.99 11.78 -15.25
C LEU A 103 -13.11 11.85 -16.30
N ARG A 104 -13.86 10.75 -16.46
CA ARG A 104 -15.02 10.72 -17.37
C ARG A 104 -16.06 11.77 -17.00
N ARG A 105 -16.42 11.89 -15.72
CA ARG A 105 -17.44 12.84 -15.26
C ARG A 105 -16.94 14.29 -15.23
N PHE A 106 -15.65 14.52 -14.96
CA PHE A 106 -15.02 15.83 -15.16
C PHE A 106 -15.12 16.27 -16.62
N ASN A 107 -14.81 15.39 -17.57
CA ASN A 107 -14.95 15.70 -19.00
C ASN A 107 -16.41 15.97 -19.41
N GLN A 108 -17.39 15.34 -18.76
CA GLN A 108 -18.81 15.51 -19.05
C GLN A 108 -19.39 16.82 -18.47
N HIS A 109 -19.06 17.14 -17.21
CA HIS A 109 -19.69 18.25 -16.48
C HIS A 109 -18.82 19.51 -16.41
N TYR A 110 -17.50 19.37 -16.55
CA TYR A 110 -16.50 20.43 -16.36
C TYR A 110 -15.39 20.35 -17.42
N PRO A 111 -15.73 20.40 -18.72
CA PRO A 111 -14.80 20.11 -19.81
C PRO A 111 -13.56 21.03 -19.76
N ASN A 112 -12.37 20.42 -19.79
CA ASN A 112 -11.06 21.09 -19.73
C ASN A 112 -10.79 21.94 -18.47
N GLN A 113 -11.68 21.95 -17.48
CA GLN A 113 -11.54 22.80 -16.30
C GLN A 113 -10.53 22.22 -15.30
N PHE A 114 -10.69 20.95 -14.93
CA PHE A 114 -9.87 20.33 -13.88
C PHE A 114 -8.68 19.56 -14.45
N THR A 115 -8.91 18.73 -15.46
CA THR A 115 -7.89 17.86 -16.08
C THR A 115 -7.92 18.00 -17.61
N PRO A 116 -6.81 17.72 -18.31
CA PRO A 116 -6.83 17.57 -19.78
C PRO A 116 -7.83 16.49 -20.22
N ARG A 117 -8.53 16.71 -21.35
CA ARG A 117 -9.58 15.81 -21.86
C ARG A 117 -9.09 14.38 -22.08
N ASN A 118 -7.86 14.23 -22.54
CA ASN A 118 -7.27 12.93 -22.88
C ASN A 118 -6.54 12.28 -21.71
N THR A 119 -6.76 12.73 -20.46
CA THR A 119 -6.12 12.11 -19.30
C THR A 119 -6.56 10.67 -19.13
N LEU A 120 -5.59 9.78 -18.87
CA LEU A 120 -5.80 8.35 -18.63
C LEU A 120 -5.04 7.92 -17.39
N VAL A 121 -5.72 7.12 -16.56
CA VAL A 121 -5.11 6.41 -15.43
C VAL A 121 -5.00 4.93 -15.80
N SER A 122 -3.78 4.40 -15.76
CA SER A 122 -3.49 2.98 -15.93
C SER A 122 -2.84 2.44 -14.65
N SER A 123 -2.86 1.12 -14.47
CA SER A 123 -2.33 0.49 -13.26
C SER A 123 -1.48 -0.74 -13.54
N VAL A 124 -0.50 -0.96 -12.68
CA VAL A 124 0.30 -2.19 -12.57
C VAL A 124 0.00 -2.80 -11.22
N PHE A 125 -0.29 -4.10 -11.21
CA PHE A 125 -0.74 -4.80 -10.01
C PHE A 125 0.37 -5.63 -9.38
N GLY A 126 0.54 -5.45 -8.07
CA GLY A 126 1.35 -6.35 -7.24
C GLY A 126 0.60 -7.64 -6.94
N HIS A 127 1.34 -8.75 -6.81
CA HIS A 127 0.79 -10.00 -6.30
C HIS A 127 0.48 -9.90 -4.80
N LEU A 128 -0.63 -10.50 -4.40
CA LEU A 128 -0.98 -10.66 -2.99
C LEU A 128 -0.06 -11.70 -2.34
N VAL A 129 0.46 -11.36 -1.16
CA VAL A 129 1.16 -12.33 -0.30
C VAL A 129 0.15 -13.02 0.61
N GLU A 130 0.13 -14.36 0.58
CA GLU A 130 -0.73 -15.15 1.43
C GLU A 130 -0.43 -14.92 2.93
N GLY A 131 -1.41 -15.16 3.78
CA GLY A 131 -1.24 -15.05 5.23
C GLY A 131 -0.72 -16.34 5.84
N LEU A 132 0.17 -16.22 6.82
CA LEU A 132 0.61 -17.38 7.64
C LEU A 132 -0.59 -18.05 8.31
N ASN A 133 -0.45 -19.29 8.78
CA ASN A 133 -1.45 -20.03 9.54
C ASN A 133 -2.79 -20.22 8.81
N GLY A 134 -2.74 -20.37 7.48
CA GLY A 134 -3.92 -20.61 6.64
C GLY A 134 -4.82 -19.38 6.43
N PHE A 135 -4.34 -18.18 6.78
CA PHE A 135 -5.05 -16.94 6.46
C PHE A 135 -4.89 -16.59 4.97
N PRO A 136 -5.93 -16.03 4.32
CA PRO A 136 -5.90 -15.79 2.87
C PRO A 136 -4.91 -14.69 2.45
N LYS A 137 -4.57 -13.78 3.37
CA LYS A 137 -3.59 -12.71 3.13
C LYS A 137 -2.90 -12.29 4.41
N MET A 138 -1.72 -11.68 4.27
CA MET A 138 -1.11 -10.95 5.37
C MET A 138 -1.98 -9.74 5.74
N SER A 139 -2.32 -9.62 7.01
CA SER A 139 -3.08 -8.48 7.54
C SER A 139 -2.43 -7.94 8.80
N LYS A 140 -2.27 -6.62 8.87
CA LYS A 140 -1.81 -5.92 10.08
C LYS A 140 -2.79 -6.10 11.25
N SER A 141 -4.09 -6.19 10.96
CA SER A 141 -5.13 -6.38 11.96
C SER A 141 -5.25 -7.82 12.49
N ILE A 142 -4.51 -8.76 11.90
CA ILE A 142 -4.46 -10.17 12.31
C ILE A 142 -2.98 -10.55 12.47
N PRO A 143 -2.36 -10.29 13.64
CA PRO A 143 -0.92 -10.47 13.85
C PRO A 143 -0.39 -11.87 13.53
N GLU A 144 -1.23 -12.90 13.66
CA GLU A 144 -0.92 -14.29 13.35
C GLU A 144 -0.80 -14.54 11.85
N SER A 145 -1.44 -13.72 11.01
CA SER A 145 -1.40 -13.84 9.55
C SER A 145 -0.16 -13.20 8.91
N SER A 146 0.57 -12.36 9.65
CA SER A 146 1.54 -11.42 9.07
C SER A 146 2.91 -11.47 9.76
N ILE A 147 3.93 -11.08 9.01
CA ILE A 147 5.27 -10.77 9.53
C ILE A 147 5.45 -9.26 9.48
N ASN A 148 5.57 -8.62 10.66
CA ASN A 148 5.53 -7.16 10.78
C ASN A 148 6.88 -6.58 11.22
N LEU A 149 7.16 -5.35 10.81
CA LEU A 149 8.36 -4.62 11.26
C LEU A 149 8.35 -4.34 12.77
N ASP A 150 7.16 -4.34 13.38
CA ASP A 150 6.97 -4.16 14.83
C ASP A 150 7.12 -5.49 15.60
N ASP A 151 7.23 -6.64 14.93
CA ASP A 151 7.43 -7.94 15.60
C ASP A 151 8.76 -7.96 16.37
N SER A 152 8.79 -8.73 17.46
CA SER A 152 10.01 -8.98 18.21
C SER A 152 11.01 -9.80 17.37
N LYS A 153 12.30 -9.74 17.71
CA LYS A 153 13.33 -10.55 17.02
C LYS A 153 13.02 -12.05 17.10
N ASP A 154 12.46 -12.50 18.22
CA ASP A 154 12.13 -13.91 18.43
C ASP A 154 10.86 -14.32 17.67
N ASP A 155 9.87 -13.41 17.55
CA ASP A 155 8.73 -13.62 16.67
C ASP A 155 9.14 -13.69 15.20
N LEU A 156 10.02 -12.81 14.74
CA LEU A 156 10.54 -12.86 13.37
C LEU A 156 11.27 -14.17 13.11
N LYS A 157 12.12 -14.62 14.03
CA LYS A 157 12.77 -15.94 13.92
C LYS A 157 11.76 -17.07 13.89
N ARG A 158 10.74 -17.02 14.75
CA ARG A 158 9.68 -18.04 14.81
C ARG A 158 8.89 -18.08 13.50
N LYS A 159 8.39 -16.93 13.05
CA LYS A 159 7.56 -16.78 11.84
C LYS A 159 8.33 -17.05 10.54
N ILE A 160 9.64 -16.77 10.47
CA ILE A 160 10.43 -16.99 9.24
C ILE A 160 11.17 -18.32 9.26
N LEU A 161 11.88 -18.66 10.35
CA LEU A 161 12.75 -19.84 10.38
C LEU A 161 12.01 -21.10 10.82
N LYS A 162 11.02 -20.96 11.70
CA LYS A 162 10.31 -22.06 12.37
C LYS A 162 8.79 -22.03 12.09
N CYS A 163 8.39 -21.53 10.92
CA CYS A 163 6.98 -21.53 10.53
C CYS A 163 6.45 -22.96 10.38
N ASP A 164 5.12 -23.11 10.33
CA ASP A 164 4.51 -24.37 9.95
C ASP A 164 5.02 -24.78 8.54
N PRO A 165 5.29 -26.06 8.27
CA PRO A 165 5.67 -26.52 6.94
C PRO A 165 4.75 -26.05 5.81
N LYS A 166 3.45 -25.88 6.07
CA LYS A 166 2.46 -25.36 5.11
C LYS A 166 2.68 -23.90 4.76
N ASP A 167 3.29 -23.14 5.66
CA ASP A 167 3.59 -21.71 5.51
C ASP A 167 4.95 -21.45 4.85
N GLU A 168 5.79 -22.48 4.67
CA GLU A 168 7.11 -22.34 4.01
C GLU A 168 6.98 -21.71 2.61
N LYS A 169 5.89 -22.03 1.89
CA LYS A 169 5.59 -21.42 0.57
C LYS A 169 5.37 -19.91 0.66
N ILE A 170 4.86 -19.43 1.80
CA ILE A 170 4.58 -18.02 2.06
C ILE A 170 5.90 -17.29 2.31
N ILE A 171 6.84 -17.94 3.01
CA ILE A 171 8.20 -17.42 3.16
C ILE A 171 8.88 -17.29 1.78
N LEU A 172 8.69 -18.26 0.89
CA LEU A 172 9.17 -18.14 -0.50
C LEU A 172 8.47 -16.98 -1.25
N GLN A 173 7.15 -16.81 -1.13
CA GLN A 173 6.43 -15.68 -1.73
C GLN A 173 7.00 -14.34 -1.24
N MET A 174 7.26 -14.22 0.07
CA MET A 174 7.88 -13.04 0.64
C MET A 174 9.29 -12.79 0.09
N ILE A 175 10.12 -13.84 -0.03
CA ILE A 175 11.44 -13.72 -0.65
C ILE A 175 11.29 -13.18 -2.09
N ASN A 176 10.42 -13.77 -2.89
CA ASN A 176 10.24 -13.40 -4.30
C ASN A 176 9.68 -11.98 -4.49
N LEU A 177 8.84 -11.50 -3.58
CA LEU A 177 8.08 -10.26 -3.77
C LEU A 177 8.59 -9.06 -2.94
N VAL A 178 9.30 -9.32 -1.84
CA VAL A 178 9.65 -8.29 -0.84
C VAL A 178 11.17 -8.10 -0.69
N SER A 179 11.97 -9.12 -1.03
CA SER A 179 13.42 -8.97 -0.95
C SER A 179 13.97 -8.02 -2.02
N ASP A 180 15.11 -7.40 -1.74
CA ASP A 180 15.90 -6.62 -2.69
C ASP A 180 16.88 -7.51 -3.49
N TRP A 181 16.65 -8.82 -3.52
CA TRP A 181 17.56 -9.78 -4.13
C TRP A 181 17.46 -9.73 -5.65
N ASP A 182 18.58 -9.93 -6.32
CA ASP A 182 18.62 -10.09 -7.76
C ASP A 182 17.97 -11.40 -8.22
N LEU A 183 17.73 -11.48 -9.52
CA LEU A 183 17.05 -12.61 -10.15
C LEU A 183 17.82 -13.94 -9.95
N GLU A 184 19.16 -13.90 -9.92
CA GLU A 184 19.97 -15.09 -9.72
C GLU A 184 19.74 -15.69 -8.34
N LYS A 185 19.79 -14.85 -7.30
CA LYS A 185 19.55 -15.26 -5.92
C LYS A 185 18.11 -15.69 -5.69
N ILE A 186 17.15 -15.02 -6.31
CA ILE A 186 15.74 -15.43 -6.31
C ILE A 186 15.58 -16.82 -6.93
N ASN A 187 16.18 -17.08 -8.09
CA ASN A 187 16.11 -18.39 -8.74
C ASN A 187 16.76 -19.49 -7.89
N ALA A 188 17.89 -19.20 -7.25
CA ALA A 188 18.55 -20.12 -6.32
C ALA A 188 17.67 -20.43 -5.10
N ALA A 189 16.97 -19.44 -4.54
CA ALA A 189 16.02 -19.64 -3.44
C ALA A 189 14.84 -20.52 -3.86
N ASN A 190 14.28 -20.30 -5.06
CA ASN A 190 13.20 -21.12 -5.61
C ASN A 190 13.64 -22.59 -5.81
N LYS A 191 14.88 -22.81 -6.27
CA LYS A 191 15.45 -24.16 -6.38
C LYS A 191 15.63 -24.81 -5.01
N ALA A 192 16.22 -24.08 -4.07
CA ALA A 192 16.44 -24.57 -2.71
C ALA A 192 15.14 -24.92 -1.98
N PHE A 193 14.06 -24.16 -2.19
CA PHE A 193 12.74 -24.49 -1.65
C PHE A 193 12.22 -25.84 -2.14
N LYS A 194 12.39 -26.15 -3.43
CA LYS A 194 11.96 -27.43 -4.01
C LYS A 194 12.78 -28.61 -3.48
N GLU A 195 14.09 -28.42 -3.31
CA GLU A 195 15.02 -29.44 -2.80
C GLU A 195 14.94 -29.61 -1.28
N GLY A 196 14.52 -28.57 -0.55
CA GLY A 196 14.39 -28.55 0.89
C GLY A 196 15.75 -28.57 1.62
N GLY A 197 15.73 -29.08 2.85
CA GLY A 197 16.92 -29.33 3.65
C GLY A 197 17.71 -28.08 4.06
N ALA A 198 19.03 -28.25 4.26
CA ALA A 198 19.91 -27.23 4.82
C ALA A 198 20.04 -25.99 3.94
N THR A 199 19.99 -26.15 2.61
CA THR A 199 20.08 -25.04 1.65
C THR A 199 18.88 -24.11 1.78
N TRP A 200 17.66 -24.66 1.89
CA TRP A 200 16.47 -23.84 2.12
C TRP A 200 16.55 -23.07 3.45
N ILE A 201 16.99 -23.73 4.53
CA ILE A 201 17.18 -23.09 5.84
C ILE A 201 18.17 -21.92 5.74
N LYS A 202 19.21 -22.03 4.91
CA LYS A 202 20.16 -20.93 4.66
C LYS A 202 19.46 -19.72 4.03
N PHE A 203 18.65 -19.92 2.99
CA PHE A 203 17.88 -18.82 2.38
C PHE A 203 16.91 -18.18 3.36
N LYS A 204 16.24 -18.95 4.23
CA LYS A 204 15.40 -18.38 5.29
C LYS A 204 16.18 -17.53 6.28
N LYS A 205 17.40 -17.94 6.66
CA LYS A 205 18.31 -17.14 7.50
C LYS A 205 18.74 -15.86 6.81
N ASP A 206 19.08 -15.93 5.53
CA ASP A 206 19.44 -14.75 4.74
C ASP A 206 18.27 -13.78 4.62
N TYR A 207 17.06 -14.30 4.43
CA TYR A 207 15.85 -13.48 4.37
C TYR A 207 15.52 -12.85 5.73
N LEU A 208 15.65 -13.58 6.83
CA LEU A 208 15.53 -13.02 8.18
C LEU A 208 16.55 -11.88 8.39
N ASN A 209 17.80 -12.07 7.97
CA ASN A 209 18.82 -11.02 8.08
C ASN A 209 18.45 -9.78 7.25
N TYR A 210 17.93 -9.96 6.04
CA TYR A 210 17.39 -8.87 5.22
C TYR A 210 16.24 -8.15 5.96
N PHE A 211 15.27 -8.88 6.46
CA PHE A 211 14.11 -8.31 7.16
C PHE A 211 14.53 -7.55 8.43
N MET A 212 15.52 -8.05 9.17
CA MET A 212 16.10 -7.36 10.34
C MET A 212 16.75 -6.03 9.97
N LYS A 213 17.37 -5.90 8.78
CA LYS A 213 17.88 -4.60 8.29
C LYS A 213 16.72 -3.62 8.07
N LEU A 214 15.63 -4.06 7.45
CA LEU A 214 14.43 -3.23 7.27
C LEU A 214 13.84 -2.80 8.62
N LYS A 215 13.75 -3.72 9.58
CA LYS A 215 13.30 -3.43 10.94
C LYS A 215 14.18 -2.37 11.62
N ASN A 216 15.50 -2.47 11.50
CA ASN A 216 16.40 -1.47 12.07
C ASN A 216 16.20 -0.08 11.43
N ILE A 217 15.98 -0.01 10.12
CA ILE A 217 15.65 1.25 9.43
C ILE A 217 14.30 1.79 9.92
N TRP A 218 13.31 0.92 10.10
CA TRP A 218 12.00 1.29 10.65
C TRP A 218 12.11 1.90 12.05
N GLU A 219 12.81 1.23 12.96
CA GLU A 219 12.97 1.68 14.35
C GLU A 219 13.75 2.99 14.45
N THR A 220 14.83 3.14 13.68
CA THR A 220 15.64 4.38 13.67
C THR A 220 14.91 5.57 13.05
N THR A 221 13.94 5.33 12.16
CA THR A 221 13.14 6.38 11.52
C THR A 221 11.79 6.62 12.20
N ALA A 222 11.42 5.78 13.17
CA ALA A 222 10.20 5.92 13.95
C ALA A 222 10.28 7.19 14.83
N ASN A 223 9.34 8.11 14.63
CA ASN A 223 9.26 9.30 15.47
C ASN A 223 8.32 9.04 16.65
N LEU A 224 8.83 8.39 17.69
CA LEU A 224 8.09 8.05 18.92
C LEU A 224 7.55 9.28 19.67
N LYS A 225 8.03 10.49 19.35
CA LYS A 225 7.65 11.76 19.99
C LYS A 225 6.74 12.64 19.14
N TYR A 226 6.30 12.19 17.96
CA TYR A 226 5.44 13.01 17.11
C TYR A 226 4.07 13.22 17.76
N LYS A 227 3.78 14.47 18.14
CA LYS A 227 2.44 14.92 18.49
C LYS A 227 1.88 15.74 17.33
N PHE A 228 0.77 15.31 16.78
CA PHE A 228 0.04 16.07 15.76
C PHE A 228 -0.35 17.43 16.35
N LYS A 229 0.01 18.52 15.67
CA LYS A 229 -0.35 19.88 16.10
C LYS A 229 -1.48 20.36 15.19
N ILE A 230 -2.72 20.37 15.67
CA ILE A 230 -3.90 20.85 14.92
C ILE A 230 -3.65 22.22 14.26
N ASN A 231 -2.96 23.12 14.97
CA ASN A 231 -2.66 24.46 14.45
C ASN A 231 -1.76 24.48 13.21
N SER A 232 -1.05 23.39 12.87
CA SER A 232 -0.31 23.32 11.61
C SER A 232 -1.22 23.09 10.39
N LEU A 233 -2.49 22.70 10.58
CA LEU A 233 -3.46 22.58 9.50
C LEU A 233 -3.95 23.93 8.96
N PHE A 234 -4.06 24.93 9.85
CA PHE A 234 -4.71 26.20 9.55
C PHE A 234 -3.72 27.36 9.36
N ARG A 235 -2.41 27.09 9.46
CA ARG A 235 -1.35 28.06 9.22
C ARG A 235 -0.81 27.92 7.80
N GLN A 236 -1.62 28.28 6.81
CA GLN A 236 -1.07 28.70 5.52
C GLN A 236 -1.24 30.22 5.40
N LYS A 237 -0.13 30.92 5.17
CA LYS A 237 -0.16 32.31 4.76
C LYS A 237 -0.69 32.32 3.33
N TYR A 238 -1.87 32.88 3.13
CA TYR A 238 -2.32 33.31 1.81
C TYR A 238 -1.34 34.39 1.36
N GLY A 239 -0.48 34.05 0.41
CA GLY A 239 0.42 34.98 -0.29
C GLY A 239 -0.18 35.32 -1.63
#